data_AF-A0A7V9AG24-F1
#
_entry.id   AF-A0A7V9AG24-F1
#
_cell.length_a   1.000
_cell.length_b   1.000
_cell.length_c   1.000
_cell.angle_alpha   90.00
_cell.angle_beta   90.00
_cell.angle_gamma   90.00
#
_symmetry.space_group_name_H-M   'P 1'
#
loop_
_entity.id
_entity.type
_entity.pdbx_description
1 polymer ?
#
loop_
_entity_poly.entity_id
_entity_poly.type
_entity_poly.pdbx_seq_one_letter_code
_entity_poly.pdbx_strand_id
1 'polypeptide(L)' 'GAGDTAIALFTLALCSGASGHEAAEIANHASAVVVAKLGTATVSPQELIASFHDDFVA' A
#
# COMPACT_ATOMS: atom_id res chain seq x y z
N GLY A 1 8.23 3.80 8.23
CA GLY A 1 7.76 4.41 6.97
C GLY A 1 6.38 3.96 6.52
N ALA A 2 5.54 3.36 7.37
CA ALA A 2 4.19 2.97 6.98
C ALA A 2 3.31 4.19 6.66
N GLY A 3 3.40 5.25 7.48
CA GLY A 3 2.71 6.52 7.22
C GLY A 3 3.19 7.18 5.92
N ASP A 4 4.51 7.22 5.68
CA ASP A 4 5.08 7.75 4.43
C ASP A 4 4.57 6.96 3.21
N THR A 5 4.53 5.63 3.32
CA THR A 5 4.00 4.73 2.29
C THR A 5 2.52 5.01 2.04
N ALA A 6 1.72 5.13 3.09
CA ALA A 6 0.29 5.42 2.97
C ALA A 6 0.04 6.74 2.25
N ILE A 7 0.71 7.83 2.66
CA ILE A 7 0.54 9.15 2.01
C ILE A 7 1.06 9.15 0.57
N ALA A 8 2.19 8.49 0.30
CA ALA A 8 2.75 8.39 -1.04
C ALA A 8 1.79 7.69 -2.01
N LEU A 9 1.27 6.51 -1.64
CA LEU A 9 0.36 5.77 -2.52
C LEU A 9 -1.04 6.37 -2.57
N PHE A 10 -1.55 6.95 -1.49
CA PHE A 10 -2.81 7.70 -1.52
C PHE A 10 -2.73 8.83 -2.55
N THR A 11 -1.66 9.63 -2.48
CA THR A 11 -1.43 10.74 -3.42
C THR A 11 -1.24 10.23 -4.85
N LEU A 12 -0.45 9.16 -5.05
CA LEU A 12 -0.24 8.58 -6.37
C LEU A 12 -1.54 8.07 -7.00
N ALA A 13 -2.38 7.38 -6.23
CA ALA A 13 -3.66 6.87 -6.71
C ALA A 13 -4.60 8.01 -7.13
N LEU A 14 -4.69 9.07 -6.32
CA LEU A 14 -5.45 10.27 -6.69
C LEU A 14 -4.90 10.93 -7.95
N CYS A 15 -3.58 11.11 -8.08
CA CYS A 15 -2.95 11.64 -9.29
C CYS A 15 -3.17 10.75 -10.52
N SER A 16 -3.45 9.46 -10.31
CA SER A 16 -3.76 8.49 -11.36
C SER A 16 -5.26 8.44 -11.70
N GLY A 17 -6.09 9.25 -11.06
CA GLY A 17 -7.53 9.36 -11.33
C GLY A 17 -8.42 8.46 -10.48
N ALA A 18 -7.88 7.80 -9.45
CA ALA A 18 -8.68 7.02 -8.51
C ALA A 18 -9.58 7.93 -7.65
N SER A 19 -10.71 7.40 -7.20
CA SER A 19 -11.52 8.03 -6.17
C SER A 19 -10.78 8.06 -4.82
N GLY A 20 -11.22 8.94 -3.92
CA GLY A 20 -10.65 9.00 -2.57
C GLY A 20 -10.80 7.68 -1.79
N HIS A 21 -11.83 6.90 -2.10
CA HIS A 21 -12.03 5.59 -1.49
C HIS A 21 -11.03 4.55 -2.01
N GLU A 22 -10.89 4.42 -3.33
CA GLU A 22 -9.91 3.51 -3.96
C GLU A 22 -8.48 3.87 -3.56
N ALA A 23 -8.16 5.17 -3.51
CA ALA A 23 -6.85 5.64 -3.04
C ALA A 23 -6.57 5.25 -1.58
N ALA A 24 -7.57 5.35 -0.70
CA ALA A 24 -7.45 4.94 0.70
C ALA A 24 -7.25 3.44 0.84
N GLU A 25 -7.96 2.64 0.04
CA GLU A 25 -7.82 1.19 0.01
C GLU A 25 -6.40 0.78 -0.42
N ILE A 26 -5.90 1.30 -1.54
CA ILE A 26 -4.53 1.07 -2.03
C ILE A 26 -3.49 1.46 -0.97
N ALA A 27 -3.65 2.63 -0.35
CA ALA A 27 -2.74 3.11 0.69
C ALA A 27 -2.72 2.21 1.93
N ASN A 28 -3.90 1.74 2.36
CA ASN A 28 -4.03 0.84 3.50
C ASN A 28 -3.31 -0.49 3.23
N HIS A 29 -3.58 -1.11 2.09
CA HIS A 29 -2.93 -2.35 1.65
C HIS A 29 -1.41 -2.22 1.60
N ALA A 30 -0.90 -1.17 0.95
CA ALA A 30 0.54 -0.90 0.86
C ALA A 30 1.20 -0.69 2.23
N SER A 31 0.53 0.04 3.13
CA SER A 31 1.04 0.29 4.47
C SER A 31 1.06 -0.99 5.32
N ALA A 32 0.05 -1.85 5.20
CA ALA A 32 -0.02 -3.13 5.90
C ALA A 32 1.15 -4.04 5.50
N VAL A 33 1.46 -4.13 4.20
CA VAL A 33 2.61 -4.87 3.68
C VAL A 33 3.93 -4.39 4.28
N VAL A 34 4.12 -3.07 4.40
CA VAL A 34 5.36 -2.51 4.96
C VAL A 34 5.45 -2.69 6.47
N VAL A 35 4.33 -2.58 7.21
CA VAL A 35 4.28 -2.80 8.67
C VAL A 35 4.59 -4.25 9.05
N ALA A 36 4.21 -5.19 8.18
CA ALA A 36 4.44 -6.61 8.38
C ALA A 36 5.94 -7.01 8.28
N LYS A 37 6.79 -6.17 7.68
CA LYS A 37 8.21 -6.48 7.47
C LYS A 37 9.09 -5.91 8.59
N LEU A 38 10.20 -6.59 8.89
CA LEU A 38 11.15 -6.14 9.90
C LEU A 38 11.93 -4.91 9.41
N GLY A 39 11.80 -3.79 10.13
CA GLY A 39 12.54 -2.54 9.85
C GLY A 39 11.86 -1.62 8.83
N THR A 40 12.60 -0.65 8.30
CA THR A 40 12.11 0.23 7.23
C THR A 40 12.18 -0.50 5.89
N ALA A 41 11.10 -1.17 5.51
CA ALA A 41 10.98 -1.87 4.23
C ALA A 41 10.19 -1.06 3.20
N THR A 42 10.35 -1.42 1.93
CA THR A 42 9.53 -0.92 0.82
C THR A 42 8.46 -1.95 0.44
N VAL A 43 7.45 -1.52 -0.30
CA VAL A 43 6.45 -2.37 -0.95
C VAL A 43 6.72 -2.40 -2.45
N SER A 44 6.70 -3.60 -3.03
CA SER A 44 6.71 -3.79 -4.48
C SER A 44 5.29 -3.85 -5.05
N PRO A 45 5.09 -3.56 -6.35
CA PRO A 45 3.78 -3.71 -6.99
C PRO A 45 3.18 -5.11 -6.83
N GLN A 46 4.02 -6.16 -6.88
CA GLN A 46 3.58 -7.54 -6.73
C GLN A 46 3.03 -7.83 -5.33
N GLU A 47 3.72 -7.37 -4.28
CA GLU A 47 3.26 -7.53 -2.90
C GLU A 47 1.97 -6.74 -2.64
N LEU A 48 1.87 -5.54 -3.22
CA LEU A 48 0.65 -4.73 -3.13
C LEU A 48 -0.52 -5.47 -3.78
N ILE A 49 -0.36 -5.99 -5.00
CA ILE A 49 -1.43 -6.76 -5.68
C ILE A 49 -1.79 -8.02 -4.88
N ALA A 50 -0.80 -8.75 -4.35
CA ALA A 50 -1.04 -9.95 -3.54
C ALA A 50 -1.84 -9.63 -2.27
N SER A 51 -1.64 -8.44 -1.69
CA SER A 51 -2.37 -8.03 -0.48
C SER A 51 -3.87 -7.82 -0.70
N PHE A 52 -4.35 -7.67 -1.93
CA PHE A 52 -5.78 -7.61 -2.26
C PHE A 52 -6.45 -8.98 -2.34
N HIS A 53 -5.68 -10.07 -2.43
CA HIS A 53 -6.20 -11.42 -2.62
C HIS A 53 -6.07 -12.30 -1.36
N ASP A 54 -5.72 -11.73 -0.20
CA ASP A 54 -5.37 -12.46 1.03
C ASP A 54 -4.21 -13.48 0.88
N ASP A 55 -3.49 -13.44 -0.24
CA ASP A 55 -2.34 -14.31 -0.53
C ASP A 55 -1.04 -13.81 0.12
N PHE A 56 -1.10 -12.71 0.86
CA PHE A 56 0.07 -12.11 1.49
C PHE A 56 0.42 -12.82 2.80
N VAL A 57 1.52 -13.57 2.78
CA VAL A 57 2.19 -14.09 3.98
C VAL A 57 3.41 -13.23 4.28
N ALA A 58 3.34 -12.54 5.42
CA ALA A 58 4.38 -11.67 5.97
C ALA A 58 5.68 -12.39 6.31
#